data_AF-A0A0N5A790-F1
#
_entry.id   AF-A0A0N5A790-F1
#
_cell.length_a   1.000
_cell.length_b   1.000
_cell.length_c   1.000
_cell.angle_alpha   90.00
_cell.angle_beta   90.00
_cell.angle_gamma   90.00
#
_symmetry.space_group_name_H-M   'P 1'
#
loop_
_entity.id
_entity.type
_entity.pdbx_description
1 polymer ?
#
loop_
_entity_poly.entity_id
_entity_poly.type
_entity_poly.pdbx_seq_one_letter_code
_entity_poly.pdbx_strand_id
1 'polypeptide(L)'
;MLYDIRKISLHLIFEKDNFKKCPFVFLFGMSRDRWRVLKNYKTSINKIKKLPKLFDVYPINVARNIGRLGKTTELFLSGDIENYASYRYESKVSKLANQLLLKDKKRAVLVHRRFEIDNNITIPRTKYELEKLYINKKSFVFHTFFYIQGHYIPGLNKWFKVPENYVNTSIFNIINYTQPDWEPQFVGDDRVPYHDERFPYRIRSNTHLAHIMCHQQFKFIILNDVFTIHEGIKRGYKKYEETAANTSLTSTRKIIFHFNDFLKKKYPHMSGVCPRLRI
;
A
#
# COMPACT_ATOMS: atom_id res chain seq x y z
N MET A 1 -6.50 20.12 -18.15
CA MET A 1 -7.72 19.33 -17.88
C MET A 1 -7.48 18.54 -16.60
N LEU A 2 -8.16 18.87 -15.49
CA LEU A 2 -7.72 18.46 -14.13
C LEU A 2 -8.11 17.02 -13.72
N TYR A 3 -8.93 16.31 -14.49
CA TYR A 3 -9.32 14.92 -14.19
C TYR A 3 -9.50 14.10 -15.48
N ASP A 4 -8.51 13.29 -15.85
CA ASP A 4 -8.60 12.33 -16.95
C ASP A 4 -9.12 10.98 -16.44
N ILE A 5 -10.44 10.81 -16.47
CA ILE A 5 -11.10 9.59 -15.98
C ILE A 5 -10.80 8.34 -16.82
N ARG A 6 -10.22 8.49 -18.03
CA ARG A 6 -9.83 7.35 -18.88
C ARG A 6 -8.72 6.51 -18.26
N LYS A 7 -8.05 7.04 -17.23
CA LYS A 7 -6.97 6.38 -16.48
C LYS A 7 -7.46 5.73 -15.19
N ILE A 8 -8.77 5.66 -14.97
CA ILE A 8 -9.38 5.08 -13.76
C ILE A 8 -10.18 3.85 -14.17
N SER A 9 -9.90 2.72 -13.53
CA SER A 9 -10.75 1.51 -13.59
C SER A 9 -11.40 1.27 -12.23
N LEU A 10 -12.67 0.87 -12.24
CA LEU A 10 -13.43 0.51 -11.05
C LEU A 10 -13.74 -0.99 -11.10
N HIS A 11 -13.32 -1.71 -10.07
CA HIS A 11 -13.58 -3.14 -9.92
C HIS A 11 -14.54 -3.33 -8.75
N LEU A 12 -15.64 -4.03 -8.98
CA LEU A 12 -16.65 -4.34 -7.97
C LEU A 12 -16.57 -5.83 -7.61
N ILE A 13 -16.53 -6.13 -6.32
CA ILE A 13 -16.35 -7.50 -5.80
C ILE A 13 -17.50 -7.77 -4.85
N PHE A 14 -18.18 -8.89 -5.05
CA PHE A 14 -19.28 -9.34 -4.20
C PHE A 14 -19.25 -10.86 -4.10
N GLU A 15 -19.55 -11.37 -2.90
CA GLU A 15 -19.71 -12.80 -2.67
C GLU A 15 -21.11 -13.22 -3.12
N LYS A 16 -21.22 -14.23 -3.97
CA LYS A 16 -22.51 -14.65 -4.53
C LYS A 16 -23.35 -15.46 -3.54
N ASP A 17 -22.69 -16.21 -2.65
CA ASP A 17 -23.32 -17.33 -1.92
C ASP A 17 -23.96 -16.94 -0.57
N ASN A 18 -23.67 -15.76 -0.04
CA ASN A 18 -24.20 -15.29 1.26
C ASN A 18 -25.48 -14.45 1.18
N PHE A 19 -25.97 -14.14 -0.03
CA PHE A 19 -27.19 -13.34 -0.19
C PHE A 19 -28.42 -14.21 -0.47
N LYS A 20 -29.12 -14.66 0.58
CA LYS A 20 -30.45 -15.29 0.43
C LYS A 20 -31.49 -14.33 -0.16
N LYS A 21 -31.34 -13.02 0.07
CA LYS A 21 -32.06 -11.91 -0.59
C LYS A 21 -31.12 -10.69 -0.66
N CYS A 22 -30.76 -10.25 -1.87
CA CYS A 22 -30.07 -8.97 -2.04
C CYS A 22 -31.04 -7.83 -1.69
N PRO A 23 -30.68 -6.87 -0.82
CA PRO A 23 -31.51 -5.69 -0.63
C PRO A 23 -31.56 -4.89 -1.94
N PHE A 24 -32.75 -4.68 -2.49
CA PHE A 24 -32.93 -3.81 -3.63
C PHE A 24 -32.74 -2.36 -3.18
N VAL A 25 -31.65 -1.74 -3.63
CA VAL A 25 -31.45 -0.30 -3.47
C VAL A 25 -31.78 0.37 -4.78
N PHE A 26 -32.99 0.96 -4.86
CA PHE A 26 -33.33 1.83 -5.97
C PHE A 26 -32.60 3.16 -5.82
N LEU A 27 -31.54 3.34 -6.61
CA LEU A 27 -30.88 4.62 -6.79
C LEU A 27 -31.48 5.27 -8.04
N PHE A 28 -32.32 6.29 -7.85
CA PHE A 28 -32.73 7.14 -8.95
C PHE A 28 -31.49 7.80 -9.57
N GLY A 29 -31.42 7.85 -10.90
CA GLY A 29 -30.26 8.34 -11.64
C GLY A 29 -29.74 9.66 -11.10
N MET A 30 -28.42 9.77 -10.94
CA MET A 30 -27.80 10.98 -10.44
C MET A 30 -27.91 12.09 -11.49
N SER A 31 -28.59 13.19 -11.15
CA SER A 31 -28.60 14.42 -11.95
C SER A 31 -27.15 14.83 -12.28
N ARG A 32 -26.89 15.30 -13.51
CA ARG A 32 -25.59 15.83 -13.92
C ARG A 32 -25.22 17.17 -13.24
N ASP A 33 -26.15 17.76 -12.49
CA ASP A 33 -25.91 18.96 -11.70
C ASP A 33 -24.98 18.65 -10.51
N ARG A 34 -23.82 19.30 -10.47
CA ARG A 34 -22.75 19.08 -9.49
C ARG A 34 -23.20 19.26 -8.04
N TRP A 35 -24.09 20.22 -7.76
CA TRP A 35 -24.60 20.46 -6.42
C TRP A 35 -25.61 19.38 -6.00
N ARG A 36 -26.44 18.94 -6.95
CA ARG A 36 -27.35 17.80 -6.73
C ARG A 36 -26.58 16.49 -6.54
N VAL A 37 -25.44 16.30 -7.21
CA VAL A 37 -24.56 15.11 -7.05
C VAL A 37 -24.07 14.97 -5.60
N LEU A 38 -23.49 16.01 -5.00
CA LEU A 38 -22.96 15.93 -3.63
C LEU A 38 -24.07 15.70 -2.59
N LYS A 39 -25.22 16.37 -2.76
CA LYS A 39 -26.40 16.18 -1.90
C LYS A 39 -26.94 14.75 -2.01
N ASN A 40 -27.06 14.24 -3.23
CA ASN A 40 -27.53 12.89 -3.49
C ASN A 40 -26.56 11.84 -2.94
N TYR A 41 -25.25 12.03 -3.15
CA TYR A 41 -24.21 11.17 -2.59
C TYR A 41 -24.28 11.09 -1.07
N LYS A 42 -24.34 12.23 -0.37
CA LYS A 42 -24.49 12.27 1.10
C LYS A 42 -25.75 11.54 1.55
N THR A 43 -26.87 11.74 0.85
CA THR A 43 -28.15 11.09 1.16
C THR A 43 -28.06 9.57 0.99
N SER A 44 -27.47 9.10 -0.12
CA SER A 44 -27.27 7.67 -0.39
C SER A 44 -26.36 7.02 0.65
N ILE A 45 -25.24 7.66 1.01
CA ILE A 45 -24.34 7.17 2.06
C ILE A 45 -25.07 7.04 3.41
N ASN A 46 -25.89 8.03 3.78
CA ASN A 46 -26.66 7.97 5.02
C ASN A 46 -27.69 6.84 5.02
N LYS A 47 -28.29 6.50 3.86
CA LYS A 47 -29.16 5.33 3.73
C LYS A 47 -28.38 4.02 3.84
N ILE A 48 -27.25 3.90 3.12
CA ILE A 48 -26.40 2.70 3.13
C ILE A 48 -25.87 2.41 4.53
N LYS A 49 -25.48 3.43 5.30
CA LYS A 49 -25.01 3.28 6.69
C LYS A 49 -26.04 2.66 7.64
N LYS A 50 -27.34 2.67 7.29
CA LYS A 50 -28.41 2.04 8.08
C LYS A 50 -28.66 0.58 7.70
N LEU A 51 -28.09 0.10 6.59
CA LEU A 51 -28.23 -1.29 6.18
C LEU A 51 -27.42 -2.20 7.10
N PRO A 52 -27.86 -3.47 7.31
CA PRO A 52 -27.08 -4.44 8.07
C PRO A 52 -25.69 -4.60 7.46
N LYS A 53 -24.68 -4.75 8.33
CA LYS A 53 -23.29 -4.94 7.92
C LYS A 53 -23.19 -6.28 7.18
N LEU A 54 -22.88 -6.23 5.89
CA LEU A 54 -22.84 -7.42 5.03
C LEU A 54 -21.51 -8.19 5.12
N PHE A 55 -20.45 -7.55 5.62
CA PHE A 55 -19.14 -8.17 5.80
C PHE A 55 -18.54 -7.77 7.14
N ASP A 56 -18.08 -8.74 7.92
CA ASP A 56 -17.42 -8.45 9.20
C ASP A 56 -16.07 -7.75 9.00
N VAL A 57 -15.33 -8.18 7.98
CA VAL A 57 -13.99 -7.69 7.67
C VAL A 57 -13.83 -7.47 6.16
N TYR A 58 -13.25 -6.33 5.79
CA TYR A 58 -13.00 -5.97 4.40
C TYR A 58 -11.98 -6.94 3.74
N PRO A 59 -12.30 -7.58 2.59
CA PRO A 59 -11.42 -8.55 1.92
C PRO A 59 -10.31 -7.85 1.12
N ILE A 60 -9.43 -7.14 1.84
CA ILE A 60 -8.44 -6.22 1.25
C ILE A 60 -7.48 -6.91 0.26
N ASN A 61 -7.09 -8.16 0.52
CA ASN A 61 -6.12 -8.87 -0.31
C ASN A 61 -6.75 -9.44 -1.58
N VAL A 62 -8.01 -9.89 -1.52
CA VAL A 62 -8.80 -10.20 -2.72
C VAL A 62 -8.92 -8.95 -3.60
N ALA A 63 -9.24 -7.80 -3.00
CA ALA A 63 -9.34 -6.54 -3.74
C ALA A 63 -8.02 -6.12 -4.39
N ARG A 64 -6.90 -6.28 -3.69
CA ARG A 64 -5.56 -6.03 -4.26
C ARG A 64 -5.24 -6.97 -5.43
N ASN A 65 -5.53 -8.27 -5.28
CA ASN A 65 -5.28 -9.24 -6.34
C ASN A 65 -6.13 -8.97 -7.58
N ILE A 66 -7.42 -8.64 -7.42
CA ILE A 66 -8.30 -8.26 -8.54
C ILE A 66 -7.82 -6.97 -9.21
N GLY A 67 -7.42 -5.96 -8.43
CA GLY A 67 -6.83 -4.75 -9.00
C GLY A 67 -5.56 -5.03 -9.80
N ARG A 68 -4.74 -5.99 -9.35
CA ARG A 68 -3.55 -6.44 -10.08
C ARG A 68 -3.89 -7.26 -11.33
N LEU A 69 -4.89 -8.13 -11.28
CA LEU A 69 -5.35 -8.89 -12.45
C LEU A 69 -5.94 -7.97 -13.53
N GLY A 70 -6.58 -6.87 -13.11
CA GLY A 70 -7.15 -5.87 -14.01
C GLY A 70 -6.18 -4.84 -14.56
N LYS A 71 -4.87 -4.93 -14.26
CA LYS A 71 -3.86 -3.97 -14.75
C LYS A 71 -3.54 -4.25 -16.22
N THR A 72 -3.24 -3.19 -16.98
CA THR A 72 -2.91 -3.29 -18.41
C THR A 72 -1.41 -3.17 -18.71
N THR A 73 -0.58 -3.00 -17.68
CA THR A 73 0.88 -2.83 -17.79
C THR A 73 1.60 -3.88 -16.98
N GLU A 74 2.77 -4.35 -17.42
CA GLU A 74 3.58 -5.30 -16.65
C GLU A 74 4.01 -4.72 -15.29
N LEU A 75 4.41 -3.46 -15.29
CA LEU A 75 4.77 -2.71 -14.07
C LEU A 75 3.54 -2.22 -13.32
N PHE A 76 3.61 -2.21 -12.00
CA PHE A 76 2.60 -1.62 -11.13
C PHE A 76 3.21 -1.02 -9.86
N LEU A 77 2.49 -0.05 -9.28
CA LEU A 77 2.76 0.51 -7.96
C LEU A 77 1.80 -0.11 -6.94
N SER A 78 2.33 -0.76 -5.92
CA SER A 78 1.56 -1.16 -4.74
C SER A 78 1.63 -0.03 -3.71
N GLY A 79 0.56 0.76 -3.59
CA GLY A 79 0.47 1.88 -2.67
C GLY A 79 -0.95 2.24 -2.28
N ASP A 80 -1.10 3.18 -1.35
CA ASP A 80 -2.41 3.66 -0.89
C ASP A 80 -2.89 4.80 -1.80
N ILE A 81 -4.19 4.83 -2.10
CA ILE A 81 -4.80 5.85 -2.97
C ILE A 81 -4.71 7.27 -2.37
N GLU A 82 -4.55 7.37 -1.05
CA GLU A 82 -4.44 8.62 -0.30
C GLU A 82 -3.02 9.21 -0.33
N ASN A 83 -2.05 8.47 -0.88
CA ASN A 83 -0.66 8.91 -0.94
C ASN A 83 -0.38 9.80 -2.16
N TYR A 84 0.15 10.98 -1.90
CA TYR A 84 0.62 11.92 -2.91
C TYR A 84 2.06 11.60 -3.31
N ALA A 85 2.31 11.41 -4.60
CA ALA A 85 3.64 11.13 -5.11
C ALA A 85 4.49 12.41 -5.32
N SER A 86 5.79 12.32 -5.10
CA SER A 86 6.75 13.40 -5.37
C SER A 86 6.76 13.85 -6.84
N TYR A 87 7.44 14.95 -7.13
CA TYR A 87 7.51 15.53 -8.47
C TYR A 87 8.03 14.52 -9.50
N ARG A 88 7.23 14.34 -10.57
CA ARG A 88 7.52 13.43 -11.71
C ARG A 88 7.76 11.96 -11.32
N TYR A 89 7.23 11.52 -10.18
CA TYR A 89 7.41 10.15 -9.66
C TYR A 89 7.28 9.07 -10.72
N GLU A 90 6.14 9.00 -11.42
CA GLU A 90 5.89 7.95 -12.43
C GLU A 90 7.00 7.94 -13.48
N SER A 91 7.23 9.06 -14.17
CA SER A 91 8.22 9.14 -15.24
C SER A 91 9.67 8.90 -14.79
N LYS A 92 10.01 9.17 -13.53
CA LYS A 92 11.32 8.86 -12.95
C LYS A 92 11.45 7.36 -12.72
N VAL A 93 10.46 6.76 -12.05
CA VAL A 93 10.50 5.36 -11.60
C VAL A 93 10.28 4.38 -12.75
N SER A 94 9.36 4.67 -13.69
CA SER A 94 9.06 3.77 -14.81
C SER A 94 10.27 3.56 -15.73
N LYS A 95 11.09 4.59 -15.97
CA LYS A 95 12.37 4.44 -16.69
C LYS A 95 13.31 3.44 -16.02
N LEU A 96 13.54 3.60 -14.71
CA LEU A 96 14.43 2.72 -13.97
C LEU A 96 13.84 1.30 -13.83
N ALA A 97 12.53 1.18 -13.62
CA ALA A 97 11.82 -0.09 -13.54
C ALA A 97 11.84 -0.85 -14.87
N ASN A 98 11.64 -0.16 -16.00
CA ASN A 98 11.77 -0.77 -17.33
C ASN A 98 13.18 -1.35 -17.54
N GLN A 99 14.22 -0.62 -17.13
CA GLN A 99 15.59 -1.13 -17.23
C GLN A 99 15.80 -2.33 -16.30
N LEU A 100 15.60 -2.16 -14.98
CA LEU A 100 15.99 -3.17 -14.00
C LEU A 100 15.07 -4.38 -13.98
N LEU A 101 13.75 -4.18 -14.06
CA LEU A 101 12.77 -5.24 -13.88
C LEU A 101 12.41 -5.90 -15.22
N LEU A 102 12.19 -5.12 -16.28
CA LEU A 102 11.75 -5.68 -17.56
C LEU A 102 12.89 -6.07 -18.51
N LYS A 103 13.94 -5.25 -18.65
CA LYS A 103 15.08 -5.56 -19.54
C LYS A 103 16.11 -6.47 -18.88
N ASP A 104 16.66 -6.04 -17.75
CA ASP A 104 17.68 -6.81 -17.01
C ASP A 104 17.07 -8.02 -16.27
N LYS A 105 15.74 -8.12 -16.23
CA LYS A 105 14.99 -9.17 -15.52
C LYS A 105 15.46 -9.37 -14.07
N LYS A 106 15.90 -8.31 -13.38
CA LYS A 106 16.29 -8.41 -11.96
C LYS A 106 15.08 -8.81 -11.13
N ARG A 107 15.25 -9.80 -10.26
CA ARG A 107 14.23 -10.20 -9.29
C ARG A 107 14.24 -9.24 -8.11
N ALA A 108 13.55 -8.11 -8.27
CA ALA A 108 13.58 -7.02 -7.30
C ALA A 108 12.27 -6.23 -7.32
N VAL A 109 12.08 -5.44 -6.26
CA VAL A 109 11.07 -4.39 -6.20
C VAL A 109 11.74 -3.06 -5.87
N LEU A 110 11.18 -1.97 -6.39
CA LEU A 110 11.68 -0.61 -6.20
C LEU A 110 10.88 0.10 -5.12
N VAL A 111 11.48 0.30 -3.95
CA VAL A 111 10.84 0.84 -2.75
C VAL A 111 11.15 2.33 -2.63
N HIS A 112 10.12 3.14 -2.39
CA HIS A 112 10.27 4.56 -2.06
C HIS A 112 10.04 4.80 -0.57
N ARG A 113 10.58 5.91 -0.05
CA ARG A 113 10.28 6.34 1.32
C ARG A 113 8.90 6.98 1.40
N ARG A 114 8.25 6.80 2.55
CA ARG A 114 6.91 7.33 2.84
C ARG A 114 6.99 8.28 4.02
N PHE A 115 6.22 9.36 3.96
CA PHE A 115 6.16 10.35 5.03
C PHE A 115 4.71 10.76 5.30
N GLU A 116 4.47 11.30 6.48
CA GLU A 116 3.24 11.97 6.86
C GLU A 116 3.52 13.46 7.10
N ILE A 117 2.50 14.28 6.84
CA ILE A 117 2.45 15.71 7.20
C ILE A 117 1.11 16.02 7.86
N ASP A 118 1.00 17.14 8.55
CA ASP A 118 -0.30 17.62 9.05
C ASP A 118 -1.22 18.11 7.90
N ASN A 119 -2.55 18.00 8.11
CA ASN A 119 -3.59 18.32 7.11
C ASN A 119 -3.60 19.76 6.56
N ASN A 120 -2.88 20.68 7.20
CA ASN A 120 -2.87 22.10 6.82
C ASN A 120 -1.53 22.53 6.22
N ILE A 121 -0.69 21.56 5.83
CA ILE A 121 0.63 21.80 5.29
C ILE A 121 0.61 21.52 3.78
N THR A 122 1.19 22.43 3.01
CA THR A 122 1.41 22.20 1.57
C THR A 122 2.24 20.95 1.36
N ILE A 123 1.70 19.99 0.59
CA ILE A 123 2.35 18.72 0.31
C ILE A 123 3.67 18.95 -0.41
N PRO A 124 4.82 18.54 0.17
CA PRO A 124 6.12 18.73 -0.48
C PRO A 124 6.20 17.86 -1.74
N ARG A 125 6.69 18.44 -2.83
CA ARG A 125 6.89 17.75 -4.11
C ARG A 125 8.35 17.43 -4.37
N THR A 126 9.28 18.10 -3.70
CA THR A 126 10.74 17.88 -3.83
C THR A 126 11.36 17.39 -2.52
N LYS A 127 12.53 16.75 -2.59
CA LYS A 127 13.29 16.33 -1.40
C LYS A 127 13.71 17.52 -0.56
N TYR A 128 14.03 18.65 -1.19
CA TYR A 128 14.38 19.89 -0.50
C TYR A 128 13.24 20.42 0.38
N GLU A 129 12.01 20.47 -0.17
CA GLU A 129 10.83 20.86 0.59
C GLU A 129 10.52 19.87 1.72
N LEU A 130 10.63 18.57 1.43
CA LEU A 130 10.43 17.51 2.41
C LEU A 130 11.44 17.60 3.55
N GLU A 131 12.72 17.81 3.26
CA GLU A 131 13.78 17.95 4.26
C GLU A 131 13.53 19.15 5.16
N LYS A 132 13.14 20.30 4.61
CA LYS A 132 12.75 21.47 5.40
C LYS A 132 11.62 21.17 6.36
N LEU A 133 10.57 20.47 5.90
CA LEU A 133 9.47 20.08 6.78
C LEU A 133 9.92 19.08 7.84
N TYR A 134 10.78 18.12 7.47
CA TYR A 134 11.31 17.12 8.38
C TYR A 134 12.16 17.74 9.50
N ILE A 135 13.10 18.63 9.16
CA ILE A 135 13.95 19.36 10.13
C ILE A 135 13.08 20.19 11.08
N ASN A 136 12.04 20.85 10.55
CA ASN A 136 11.11 21.65 11.33
C ASN A 136 10.06 20.83 12.10
N LYS A 137 10.19 19.48 12.14
CA LYS A 137 9.25 18.56 12.80
C LYS A 137 7.80 18.73 12.34
N LYS A 138 7.63 19.04 11.06
CA LYS A 138 6.35 19.18 10.34
C LYS A 138 6.08 18.03 9.37
N SER A 139 7.08 17.18 9.14
CA SER A 139 6.96 15.92 8.44
C SER A 139 7.66 14.82 9.21
N PHE A 140 7.10 13.62 9.17
CA PHE A 140 7.65 12.44 9.84
C PHE A 140 7.67 11.27 8.87
N VAL A 141 8.56 10.31 9.10
CA VAL A 141 8.46 9.00 8.43
C VAL A 141 7.06 8.44 8.71
N PHE A 142 6.47 7.79 7.71
CA PHE A 142 5.10 7.29 7.79
C PHE A 142 4.89 6.42 9.04
N HIS A 143 3.84 6.74 9.82
CA HIS A 143 3.50 6.11 11.10
C HIS A 143 4.60 6.19 12.17
N THR A 144 5.48 7.21 12.19
CA THR A 144 6.50 7.38 13.25
C THR A 144 5.93 7.25 14.67
N PHE A 145 4.74 7.81 14.92
CA PHE A 145 4.14 7.83 16.25
C PHE A 145 3.21 6.64 16.55
N PHE A 146 3.11 5.69 15.62
CA PHE A 146 2.15 4.60 15.71
C PHE A 146 2.75 3.22 15.42
N TYR A 147 3.49 3.08 14.31
CA TYR A 147 4.02 1.79 13.86
C TYR A 147 5.32 1.97 13.06
N ILE A 148 6.33 2.61 13.68
CA ILE A 148 7.60 2.91 13.01
C ILE A 148 8.35 1.66 12.53
N GLN A 149 8.23 0.53 13.26
CA GLN A 149 8.88 -0.72 12.88
C GLN A 149 8.42 -1.21 11.49
N GLY A 150 7.16 -0.94 11.15
CA GLY A 150 6.61 -1.30 9.84
C GLY A 150 7.09 -0.44 8.67
N HIS A 151 7.70 0.71 8.93
CA HIS A 151 8.03 1.68 7.88
C HIS A 151 9.46 2.22 7.95
N TYR A 152 10.26 1.72 8.91
CA TYR A 152 11.66 2.08 9.04
C TYR A 152 12.48 1.63 7.82
N ILE A 153 13.27 2.55 7.25
CA ILE A 153 14.27 2.27 6.22
C ILE A 153 15.57 2.97 6.65
N PRO A 154 16.69 2.25 6.80
CA PRO A 154 17.94 2.82 7.31
C PRO A 154 18.51 3.91 6.38
N GLY A 155 19.35 4.80 6.94
CA GLY A 155 20.09 5.80 6.15
C GLY A 155 19.31 7.05 5.74
N LEU A 156 18.26 7.43 6.48
CA LEU A 156 17.43 8.60 6.14
C LEU A 156 18.23 9.91 6.01
N ASN A 157 19.10 10.21 6.97
CA ASN A 157 19.92 11.44 6.93
C ASN A 157 20.88 11.45 5.72
N LYS A 158 21.42 10.29 5.36
CA LYS A 158 22.26 10.17 4.15
C LYS A 158 21.41 10.34 2.90
N TRP A 159 20.21 9.76 2.87
CA TRP A 159 19.26 9.89 1.77
C TRP A 159 18.89 11.35 1.50
N PHE A 160 18.60 12.15 2.53
CA PHE A 160 18.36 13.59 2.35
C PHE A 160 19.56 14.33 1.75
N LYS A 161 20.78 14.00 2.16
CA LYS A 161 22.02 14.61 1.66
C LYS A 161 22.37 14.28 0.21
N VAL A 162 21.81 13.21 -0.36
CA VAL A 162 22.04 12.90 -1.78
C VAL A 162 21.24 13.91 -2.63
N PRO A 163 21.90 14.67 -3.54
CA PRO A 163 21.22 15.64 -4.39
C PRO A 163 20.06 15.02 -5.17
N GLU A 164 18.94 15.75 -5.24
CA GLU A 164 17.78 15.30 -6.03
C GLU A 164 18.03 15.51 -7.53
N ASN A 165 17.79 14.48 -8.31
CA ASN A 165 17.64 14.58 -9.75
C ASN A 165 16.16 14.79 -10.12
N TYR A 166 15.85 15.87 -10.84
CA TYR A 166 14.47 16.22 -11.22
C TYR A 166 13.93 15.48 -12.45
N VAL A 167 14.78 14.73 -13.16
CA VAL A 167 14.44 14.07 -14.43
C VAL A 167 14.43 12.54 -14.32
N ASN A 168 15.38 11.98 -13.58
CA ASN A 168 15.55 10.54 -13.37
C ASN A 168 15.62 10.22 -11.87
N THR A 169 15.46 8.96 -11.48
CA THR A 169 15.77 8.49 -10.12
C THR A 169 16.93 7.50 -10.16
N SER A 170 17.67 7.40 -9.06
CA SER A 170 18.75 6.42 -8.87
C SER A 170 18.44 5.42 -7.74
N ILE A 171 19.30 4.40 -7.65
CA ILE A 171 19.34 3.47 -6.51
C ILE A 171 20.08 4.17 -5.37
N PHE A 172 19.42 4.30 -4.22
CA PHE A 172 20.06 4.77 -2.99
C PHE A 172 20.75 3.62 -2.27
N ASN A 173 20.06 2.49 -2.11
CA ASN A 173 20.60 1.31 -1.42
C ASN A 173 19.84 0.05 -1.83
N ILE A 174 20.42 -1.13 -1.59
CA ILE A 174 19.73 -2.42 -1.67
C ILE A 174 19.76 -3.02 -0.28
N ILE A 175 18.58 -3.37 0.26
CA ILE A 175 18.47 -3.90 1.63
C ILE A 175 17.96 -5.33 1.65
N ASN A 176 18.44 -6.09 2.64
CA ASN A 176 17.91 -7.41 2.96
C ASN A 176 16.64 -7.27 3.81
N TYR A 177 15.70 -8.19 3.63
CA TYR A 177 14.47 -8.25 4.41
C TYR A 177 14.73 -8.91 5.77
N THR A 178 14.99 -8.11 6.80
CA THR A 178 15.33 -8.59 8.15
C THR A 178 14.29 -8.26 9.21
N GLN A 179 13.36 -7.34 8.93
CA GLN A 179 12.32 -6.91 9.87
C GLN A 179 10.95 -7.50 9.46
N PRO A 180 10.35 -8.40 10.26
CA PRO A 180 9.07 -9.06 9.91
C PRO A 180 7.87 -8.10 9.93
N ASP A 181 8.03 -6.95 10.58
CA ASP A 181 7.03 -5.89 10.62
C ASP A 181 7.02 -5.02 9.37
N TRP A 182 8.11 -5.03 8.60
CA TRP A 182 8.30 -4.06 7.52
C TRP A 182 7.31 -4.25 6.38
N GLU A 183 6.64 -3.16 6.03
CA GLU A 183 5.58 -3.07 5.03
C GLU A 183 5.97 -2.04 3.94
N PRO A 184 6.83 -2.45 2.99
CA PRO A 184 7.24 -1.54 1.91
C PRO A 184 6.09 -1.28 0.93
N GLN A 185 6.01 -0.02 0.47
CA GLN A 185 5.32 0.31 -0.79
C GLN A 185 6.35 0.35 -1.91
N PHE A 186 5.99 -0.24 -3.04
CA PHE A 186 6.97 -0.51 -4.08
C PHE A 186 6.38 -0.50 -5.49
N VAL A 187 7.24 -0.27 -6.46
CA VAL A 187 7.02 -0.59 -7.86
C VAL A 187 7.60 -1.98 -8.15
N GLY A 188 6.81 -2.85 -8.77
CA GLY A 188 7.19 -4.21 -9.15
C GLY A 188 6.62 -4.58 -10.51
N ASP A 189 6.95 -5.78 -10.97
CA ASP A 189 6.38 -6.40 -12.17
C ASP A 189 5.57 -7.66 -11.84
N ASP A 190 5.06 -8.35 -12.86
CA ASP A 190 4.21 -9.54 -12.73
C ASP A 190 4.82 -10.72 -11.98
N ARG A 191 6.13 -10.72 -11.74
CA ARG A 191 6.79 -11.78 -10.98
C ARG A 191 6.59 -11.62 -9.48
N VAL A 192 6.17 -10.45 -9.01
CA VAL A 192 5.77 -10.25 -7.61
C VAL A 192 4.59 -11.19 -7.31
N PRO A 193 4.66 -12.04 -6.28
CA PRO A 193 3.57 -12.96 -5.98
C PRO A 193 2.30 -12.21 -5.57
N TYR A 194 1.13 -12.84 -5.76
CA TYR A 194 -0.13 -12.31 -5.24
C TYR A 194 -0.16 -12.27 -3.71
N HIS A 195 -1.02 -11.40 -3.16
CA HIS A 195 -1.30 -11.41 -1.73
C HIS A 195 -1.98 -12.72 -1.34
N ASP A 196 -1.69 -13.23 -0.15
CA ASP A 196 -2.39 -14.38 0.40
C ASP A 196 -3.75 -13.91 0.92
N GLU A 197 -4.80 -14.26 0.18
CA GLU A 197 -6.17 -13.77 0.39
C GLU A 197 -6.77 -14.18 1.73
N ARG A 198 -6.17 -15.17 2.41
CA ARG A 198 -6.58 -15.57 3.76
C ARG A 198 -6.32 -14.49 4.78
N PHE A 199 -5.28 -13.67 4.59
CA PHE A 199 -4.95 -12.59 5.53
C PHE A 199 -6.03 -11.52 5.52
N PRO A 200 -6.75 -11.32 6.64
CA PRO A 200 -7.83 -10.36 6.71
C PRO A 200 -7.29 -8.94 6.90
N TYR A 201 -8.13 -7.95 6.64
CA TYR A 201 -7.91 -6.63 7.19
C TYR A 201 -8.12 -6.67 8.72
N ARG A 202 -7.22 -6.18 9.56
CA ARG A 202 -6.10 -5.27 9.31
C ARG A 202 -4.73 -5.89 9.64
N ILE A 203 -4.71 -6.90 10.51
CA ILE A 203 -3.50 -7.46 11.11
C ILE A 203 -2.71 -8.24 10.04
N ARG A 204 -1.43 -7.88 9.85
CA ARG A 204 -0.54 -8.46 8.82
C ARG A 204 -1.13 -8.47 7.41
N SER A 205 -2.08 -7.57 7.14
CA SER A 205 -2.83 -7.56 5.90
C SER A 205 -1.98 -7.28 4.66
N ASN A 206 -0.78 -6.71 4.80
CA ASN A 206 0.12 -6.46 3.67
C ASN A 206 1.57 -6.96 3.94
N THR A 207 2.01 -7.00 5.21
CA THR A 207 3.37 -7.44 5.58
C THR A 207 3.71 -8.84 5.06
N HIS A 208 2.73 -9.76 5.03
CA HIS A 208 2.95 -11.13 4.55
C HIS A 208 3.51 -11.18 3.12
N LEU A 209 3.18 -10.22 2.24
CA LEU A 209 3.69 -10.20 0.87
C LEU A 209 5.22 -10.03 0.82
N ALA A 210 5.78 -9.17 1.69
CA ALA A 210 7.22 -8.99 1.78
C ALA A 210 7.93 -10.26 2.28
N HIS A 211 7.29 -11.05 3.14
CA HIS A 211 7.79 -12.39 3.51
C HIS A 211 7.83 -13.34 2.31
N ILE A 212 6.76 -13.41 1.50
CA ILE A 212 6.75 -14.27 0.30
C ILE A 212 7.87 -13.83 -0.65
N MET A 213 7.99 -12.53 -0.90
CA MET A 213 9.05 -11.96 -1.74
C MET A 213 10.46 -12.29 -1.23
N CYS A 214 10.70 -12.20 0.09
CA CYS A 214 11.97 -12.61 0.68
C CYS A 214 12.28 -14.09 0.38
N HIS A 215 11.32 -14.99 0.64
CA HIS A 215 11.50 -16.43 0.40
C HIS A 215 11.65 -16.76 -1.10
N GLN A 216 11.13 -15.90 -1.98
CA GLN A 216 11.34 -15.96 -3.43
C GLN A 216 12.60 -15.22 -3.90
N GLN A 217 13.46 -14.77 -2.96
CA GLN A 217 14.74 -14.12 -3.19
C GLN A 217 14.65 -12.77 -3.92
N PHE A 218 13.56 -12.04 -3.76
CA PHE A 218 13.47 -10.65 -4.24
C PHE A 218 14.44 -9.74 -3.48
N LYS A 219 15.09 -8.84 -4.22
CA LYS A 219 15.84 -7.72 -3.65
C LYS A 219 14.95 -6.50 -3.46
N PHE A 220 15.19 -5.75 -2.39
CA PHE A 220 14.48 -4.50 -2.10
C PHE A 220 15.39 -3.32 -2.39
N ILE A 221 15.15 -2.65 -3.52
CA ILE A 221 15.95 -1.54 -4.02
C ILE A 221 15.33 -0.24 -3.54
N ILE A 222 15.99 0.47 -2.63
CA ILE A 222 15.54 1.76 -2.12
C ILE A 222 15.88 2.86 -3.13
N LEU A 223 14.88 3.64 -3.51
CA LEU A 223 15.00 4.74 -4.46
C LEU A 223 15.47 6.04 -3.79
N ASN A 224 16.22 6.85 -4.53
CA ASN A 224 16.76 8.12 -4.03
C ASN A 224 15.80 9.32 -4.24
N ASP A 225 15.34 9.56 -5.46
CA ASP A 225 14.79 10.86 -5.89
C ASP A 225 13.26 10.93 -5.81
N VAL A 226 12.65 9.96 -5.14
CA VAL A 226 11.20 9.79 -5.10
C VAL A 226 10.72 9.34 -3.72
N PHE A 227 9.53 9.82 -3.36
CA PHE A 227 8.87 9.53 -2.11
C PHE A 227 7.36 9.72 -2.27
N THR A 228 6.60 9.27 -1.28
CA THR A 228 5.16 9.54 -1.16
C THR A 228 4.82 10.20 0.17
N ILE A 229 3.78 11.02 0.18
CA ILE A 229 3.28 11.76 1.32
C ILE A 229 1.85 11.35 1.60
N HIS A 230 1.56 11.00 2.85
CA HIS A 230 0.21 10.87 3.37
C HIS A 230 -0.17 12.14 4.13
N GLU A 231 -1.38 12.62 3.93
CA GLU A 231 -1.92 13.77 4.65
C GLU A 231 -2.61 13.31 5.94
N GLY A 232 -2.15 13.84 7.07
CA GLY A 232 -2.58 13.45 8.41
C GLY A 232 -1.60 12.48 9.05
N ILE A 233 -1.12 12.85 10.25
CA ILE A 233 -0.20 12.04 11.03
C ILE A 233 -1.00 11.03 11.87
N LYS A 234 -0.80 9.73 11.62
CA LYS A 234 -1.45 8.69 12.41
C LYS A 234 -0.81 8.57 13.80
N ARG A 235 -1.65 8.66 14.83
CA ARG A 235 -1.25 8.48 16.25
C ARG A 235 -1.86 7.26 16.92
N GLY A 236 -2.81 6.59 16.26
CA GLY A 236 -3.57 5.51 16.86
C GLY A 236 -4.57 4.90 15.89
N TYR A 237 -5.22 3.84 16.35
CA TYR A 237 -6.39 3.31 15.67
C TYR A 237 -7.63 4.16 15.93
N LYS A 238 -8.45 4.30 14.90
CA LYS A 238 -9.85 4.69 15.04
C LYS A 238 -10.66 3.49 15.53
N LYS A 239 -11.79 3.72 16.20
CA LYS A 239 -12.63 2.64 16.79
C LYS A 239 -12.99 1.51 15.81
N TYR A 240 -13.26 1.84 14.54
CA TYR A 240 -13.56 0.81 13.53
C TYR A 240 -12.33 -0.01 13.13
N GLU A 241 -11.13 0.57 13.17
CA GLU A 241 -9.87 -0.13 12.88
C GLU A 241 -9.55 -1.10 14.00
N GLU A 242 -9.74 -0.67 15.25
CA GLU A 242 -9.60 -1.52 16.44
C GLU A 242 -10.60 -2.68 16.44
N THR A 243 -11.88 -2.39 16.13
CA THR A 243 -12.91 -3.43 16.00
C THR A 243 -12.51 -4.46 14.95
N ALA A 244 -12.08 -4.02 13.76
CA ALA A 244 -11.64 -4.94 12.71
C ALA A 244 -10.41 -5.77 13.10
N ALA A 245 -9.44 -5.18 13.81
CA ALA A 245 -8.29 -5.90 14.33
C ALA A 245 -8.71 -6.98 15.34
N ASN A 246 -9.58 -6.64 16.30
CA ASN A 246 -10.05 -7.57 17.32
C ASN A 246 -10.86 -8.72 16.72
N THR A 247 -11.77 -8.43 15.78
CA THR A 247 -12.57 -9.45 15.07
C THR A 247 -11.70 -10.46 14.32
N SER A 248 -10.57 -10.02 13.75
CA SER A 248 -9.71 -10.85 12.90
C SER A 248 -8.54 -11.51 13.63
N LEU A 249 -8.31 -11.22 14.91
CA LEU A 249 -7.09 -11.62 15.63
C LEU A 249 -6.92 -13.15 15.71
N THR A 250 -7.97 -13.87 16.11
CA THR A 250 -7.91 -15.33 16.30
C THR A 250 -7.69 -16.08 14.99
N SER A 251 -8.40 -15.69 13.92
CA SER A 251 -8.20 -16.29 12.59
C SER A 251 -6.81 -15.96 12.05
N THR A 252 -6.33 -14.73 12.24
CA THR A 252 -5.00 -14.31 11.80
C THR A 252 -3.89 -15.13 12.44
N ARG A 253 -3.96 -15.46 13.74
CA ARG A 253 -2.99 -16.34 14.40
C ARG A 253 -2.89 -17.71 13.74
N LYS A 254 -4.03 -18.33 13.40
CA LYS A 254 -4.06 -19.62 12.69
C LYS A 254 -3.45 -19.49 11.29
N ILE A 255 -3.80 -18.43 10.57
CA ILE A 255 -3.25 -18.15 9.23
C ILE A 255 -1.72 -17.99 9.29
N ILE A 256 -1.19 -17.23 10.25
CA ILE A 256 0.26 -17.04 10.42
C ILE A 256 0.98 -18.37 10.69
N PHE A 257 0.39 -19.26 11.49
CA PHE A 257 0.96 -20.59 11.72
C PHE A 257 1.08 -21.39 10.42
N HIS A 258 -0.02 -21.53 9.67
CA HIS A 258 -0.04 -22.24 8.38
C HIS A 258 0.83 -21.57 7.33
N PHE A 259 0.88 -20.24 7.30
CA PHE A 259 1.70 -19.46 6.38
C PHE A 259 3.20 -19.71 6.61
N ASN A 260 3.66 -19.67 7.86
CA ASN A 260 5.05 -19.95 8.19
C ASN A 260 5.43 -21.40 7.91
N ASP A 261 4.55 -22.36 8.21
CA ASP A 261 4.77 -23.78 7.88
C ASP A 261 4.88 -24.00 6.37
N PHE A 262 3.96 -23.39 5.60
CA PHE A 262 3.99 -23.42 4.14
C PHE A 262 5.31 -22.85 3.57
N LEU A 263 5.75 -21.68 4.04
CA LEU A 263 6.99 -21.06 3.56
C LEU A 263 8.22 -21.91 3.91
N LYS A 264 8.27 -22.49 5.12
CA LYS A 264 9.35 -23.40 5.54
C LYS A 264 9.42 -24.63 4.64
N LYS A 265 8.28 -25.25 4.33
CA LYS A 265 8.21 -26.45 3.46
C LYS A 265 8.56 -26.12 2.01
N LYS A 266 8.08 -24.99 1.48
CA LYS A 266 8.27 -24.59 0.09
C LYS A 266 9.67 -24.02 -0.19
N TYR A 267 10.26 -23.33 0.80
CA TYR A 267 11.56 -22.65 0.67
C TYR A 267 12.49 -23.00 1.84
N PRO A 268 12.86 -24.28 2.03
CA PRO A 268 13.64 -24.71 3.19
C PRO A 268 14.98 -23.97 3.32
N HIS A 269 15.65 -23.72 2.18
CA HIS A 269 16.91 -22.98 2.11
C HIS A 269 16.83 -21.51 2.56
N MET A 270 15.63 -20.93 2.67
CA MET A 270 15.41 -19.55 3.11
C MET A 270 15.01 -19.42 4.59
N SER A 271 14.78 -20.53 5.30
CA SER A 271 14.20 -20.53 6.65
C SER A 271 15.07 -19.85 7.73
N GLY A 272 16.38 -19.72 7.50
CA GLY A 272 17.31 -18.96 8.36
C GLY A 272 17.69 -17.58 7.81
N VAL A 273 17.28 -17.26 6.59
CA VAL A 273 17.60 -15.99 5.90
C VAL A 273 16.45 -15.00 6.06
N CYS A 274 15.22 -15.47 5.86
CA CYS A 274 14.01 -14.65 5.95
C CYS A 274 13.39 -14.79 7.34
N PRO A 275 12.96 -13.68 7.98
CA PRO A 275 12.30 -13.74 9.26
C PRO A 275 10.94 -14.43 9.16
N ARG A 276 10.53 -15.09 10.24
CA ARG A 276 9.19 -15.66 10.38
C ARG A 276 8.19 -14.55 10.66
N LEU A 277 6.99 -14.65 10.07
CA LEU A 277 5.91 -13.72 10.36
C LEU A 277 5.40 -13.98 11.78
N ARG A 278 5.23 -12.91 12.56
CA ARG A 278 4.70 -12.96 13.92
C ARG A 278 3.35 -12.25 13.97
N ILE A 279 2.62 -12.42 15.08
CA ILE A 279 1.37 -11.67 15.29
C ILE A 279 1.67 -10.17 15.33
#